data_AF-L0P888-F1
#
_entry.id   AF-L0P888-F1
#
_cell.length_a   1.000
_cell.length_b   1.000
_cell.length_c   1.000
_cell.angle_alpha   90.00
_cell.angle_beta   90.00
_cell.angle_gamma   90.00
#
_symmetry.space_group_name_H-M   'P 1'
#
loop_
_entity.id
_entity.type
_entity.pdbx_description
1 polymer ?
#
loop_
_entity_poly.entity_id
_entity_poly.type
_entity_poly.pdbx_seq_one_letter_code
_entity_poly.pdbx_strand_id
1 'polypeptide(L)'
;SKVPKNTQRTVGLSLFGEEDESTDENFFEDRTKVVNQELNLHSQFSYKNNKDNDYDREIDPSVYEYDEIYDEMKDAQKKRRTETEEDKEQRKPKYMDKFFRLASIRERDRLRAQEKMLQIERQAEGDIYNDKEKFITDAYKKTTKKTLMKKKSKGIISFYRNILEETEKDHNEVIKAISKSHKISKVTEETSKERTAEEIAKELNEKGANVIVNDDGEVVDKRQLLSAGLNVAKKSIKVSQEFL
;
A
#
# COMPACT_ATOMS: atom_id res chain seq x y z
N SER A 1 -4.31 -3.87 61.37
CA SER A 1 -3.89 -4.24 59.99
C SER A 1 -2.67 -3.42 59.61
N LYS A 2 -1.57 -4.10 59.28
CA LYS A 2 -0.31 -3.48 58.84
C LYS A 2 -0.44 -3.07 57.38
N VAL A 3 -0.26 -1.78 57.10
CA VAL A 3 0.04 -1.26 55.76
C VAL A 3 1.55 -0.95 55.77
N PRO A 4 2.39 -1.61 54.95
CA PRO A 4 3.79 -1.24 54.86
C PRO A 4 3.92 0.06 54.06
N LYS A 5 4.52 1.08 54.68
CA LYS A 5 4.92 2.31 54.01
C LYS A 5 6.11 2.01 53.09
N ASN A 6 5.93 2.31 51.82
CA ASN A 6 6.94 2.33 50.78
C ASN A 6 8.09 3.27 51.20
N THR A 7 9.27 2.72 51.46
CA THR A 7 10.50 3.48 51.71
C THR A 7 11.29 3.53 50.42
N GLN A 8 11.09 4.58 49.63
CA GLN A 8 12.02 4.92 48.57
C GLN A 8 13.36 5.28 49.22
N ARG A 9 14.38 4.43 49.02
CA ARG A 9 15.76 4.73 49.40
C ARG A 9 16.31 5.76 48.43
N THR A 10 16.19 7.04 48.78
CA THR A 10 16.99 8.09 48.18
C THR A 10 18.41 7.96 48.73
N VAL A 11 19.33 7.42 47.95
CA VAL A 11 20.77 7.51 48.23
C VAL A 11 21.19 8.97 48.05
N GLY A 12 21.29 9.69 49.16
CA GLY A 12 21.84 11.04 49.18
C GLY A 12 23.33 11.01 48.81
N LEU A 13 23.70 11.76 47.79
CA LEU A 13 25.08 12.05 47.45
C LEU A 13 25.57 13.17 48.38
N SER A 14 26.23 12.81 49.47
CA SER A 14 26.99 13.76 50.28
C SER A 14 28.31 14.09 49.58
N LEU A 15 28.39 15.29 48.98
CA LEU A 15 29.56 15.84 48.26
C LEU A 15 30.51 16.64 49.17
N PHE A 16 30.33 16.58 50.50
CA PHE A 16 31.18 17.28 51.47
C PHE A 16 31.43 16.35 52.66
N GLY A 17 32.54 15.62 52.61
CA GLY A 17 32.95 14.66 53.62
C GLY A 17 34.41 14.29 53.40
N GLU A 18 35.23 14.75 54.35
CA GLU A 18 36.67 14.68 54.58
C GLU A 18 37.53 13.70 53.75
N GLU A 19 38.72 14.23 53.43
CA GLU A 19 39.85 13.61 52.77
C GLU A 19 40.33 12.37 53.55
N ASP A 20 39.96 11.17 53.07
CA ASP A 20 40.71 9.95 53.34
C ASP A 20 41.15 9.35 51.99
N GLU A 21 42.43 9.54 51.67
CA GLU A 21 43.15 8.92 50.55
C GLU A 21 43.23 7.40 50.76
N SER A 22 42.24 6.66 50.27
CA SER A 22 42.44 5.26 49.87
C SER A 22 41.60 4.94 48.63
N THR A 23 42.21 5.12 47.46
CA THR A 23 41.69 4.61 46.20
C THR A 23 41.79 3.08 46.20
N ASP A 24 40.74 2.42 46.68
CA ASP A 24 40.58 0.97 46.56
C ASP A 24 40.11 0.66 45.12
N GLU A 25 41.09 0.38 44.24
CA GLU A 25 40.92 0.05 42.81
C GLU A 25 39.90 -1.09 42.55
N ASN A 26 39.57 -1.87 43.58
CA ASN A 26 38.65 -3.01 43.51
C ASN A 26 37.16 -2.61 43.50
N PHE A 27 36.79 -1.38 43.94
CA PHE A 27 35.38 -0.99 44.07
C PHE A 27 34.67 -0.78 42.71
N PHE A 28 35.40 -0.38 41.67
CA PHE A 28 34.86 -0.21 40.32
C PHE A 28 34.73 -1.54 39.57
N GLU A 29 35.66 -2.48 39.77
CA GLU A 29 35.60 -3.80 39.16
C GLU A 29 34.41 -4.62 39.68
N ASP A 30 34.11 -4.53 40.98
CA ASP A 30 33.05 -5.33 41.58
C ASP A 30 31.66 -4.84 41.15
N ARG A 31 31.47 -3.53 40.92
CA ARG A 31 30.21 -3.02 40.34
C ARG A 31 30.01 -3.45 38.89
N THR A 32 31.07 -3.44 38.08
CA THR A 32 30.96 -3.87 36.67
C THR A 32 30.71 -5.38 36.55
N LYS A 33 31.28 -6.21 37.45
CA LYS A 33 31.00 -7.65 37.54
C LYS A 33 29.54 -7.93 37.90
N VAL A 34 28.97 -7.21 38.87
CA VAL A 34 27.56 -7.35 39.27
C VAL A 34 26.60 -6.95 38.15
N VAL A 35 26.85 -5.82 37.48
CA VAL A 35 26.04 -5.37 36.33
C VAL A 35 26.10 -6.38 35.18
N ASN A 36 27.27 -6.93 34.87
CA ASN A 36 27.41 -7.96 33.84
C ASN A 36 26.71 -9.27 34.23
N GLN A 37 26.68 -9.62 35.51
CA GLN A 37 25.95 -10.78 36.02
C GLN A 37 24.43 -10.57 35.90
N GLU A 38 23.92 -9.38 36.25
CA GLU A 38 22.51 -9.02 36.11
C GLU A 38 22.06 -8.98 34.64
N LEU A 39 22.88 -8.45 33.73
CA LEU A 39 22.59 -8.44 32.29
C LEU A 39 22.55 -9.85 31.70
N ASN A 40 23.46 -10.74 32.13
CA ASN A 40 23.43 -12.14 31.73
C ASN A 40 22.18 -12.86 32.25
N LEU A 41 21.78 -12.61 33.50
CA LEU A 41 20.55 -13.17 34.06
C LEU A 41 19.31 -12.65 33.32
N HIS A 42 19.24 -11.34 33.05
CA HIS A 42 18.13 -10.75 32.30
C HIS A 42 18.00 -11.34 30.89
N SER A 43 19.12 -11.56 30.20
CA SER A 43 19.15 -12.27 28.92
C SER A 43 18.57 -13.68 29.04
N GLN A 44 19.00 -14.46 30.04
CA GLN A 44 18.50 -15.82 30.27
C GLN A 44 17.00 -15.86 30.62
N PHE A 45 16.49 -14.90 31.39
CA PHE A 45 15.06 -14.83 31.74
C PHE A 45 14.20 -14.44 30.53
N SER A 46 14.65 -13.50 29.69
CA SER A 46 13.94 -13.11 28.47
C SER A 46 13.79 -14.28 27.47
N TYR A 47 14.82 -15.10 27.29
CA TYR A 47 14.74 -16.29 26.42
C TYR A 47 13.80 -17.38 26.95
N LYS A 48 13.64 -17.50 28.28
CA LYS A 48 12.72 -18.48 28.89
C LYS A 48 11.26 -18.03 28.75
N ASN A 49 10.97 -16.76 29.03
CA ASN A 49 9.62 -16.21 28.92
C ASN A 49 9.07 -16.32 27.49
N ASN A 50 9.91 -16.13 26.46
CA ASN A 50 9.49 -16.28 25.06
C ASN A 50 9.28 -17.74 24.63
N LYS A 51 9.82 -18.72 25.36
CA LYS A 51 9.69 -20.15 25.04
C LYS A 51 8.41 -20.79 25.59
N ASP A 52 7.92 -20.23 26.69
CA ASP A 52 6.79 -20.75 27.46
C ASP A 52 5.46 -20.03 27.15
N ASN A 53 5.43 -19.16 26.14
CA ASN A 53 4.20 -18.55 25.64
C ASN A 53 3.40 -19.61 24.85
N ASP A 54 2.42 -20.24 25.50
CA ASP A 54 1.52 -21.20 24.84
C ASP A 54 0.73 -20.57 23.67
N TYR A 55 0.54 -19.24 23.70
CA TYR A 55 -0.05 -18.46 22.60
C TYR A 55 0.72 -18.59 21.29
N ASP A 56 2.06 -18.71 21.32
CA ASP A 56 2.88 -18.77 20.11
C ASP A 56 2.74 -20.13 19.39
N ARG A 57 2.23 -21.17 20.06
CA ARG A 57 1.99 -22.50 19.44
C ARG A 57 0.64 -22.61 18.75
N GLU A 58 -0.32 -21.73 19.08
CA GLU A 58 -1.65 -21.69 18.47
C GLU A 58 -1.69 -20.77 17.24
N ILE A 59 -0.67 -19.93 17.05
CA ILE A 59 -0.59 -18.98 15.93
C ILE A 59 -0.02 -19.69 14.70
N ASP A 60 -0.71 -19.51 13.56
CA ASP A 60 -0.25 -20.01 12.26
C ASP A 60 1.14 -19.45 11.94
N PRO A 61 2.14 -20.30 11.61
CA PRO A 61 3.46 -19.85 11.16
C PRO A 61 3.42 -18.78 10.05
N SER A 62 2.38 -18.76 9.21
CA SER A 62 2.25 -17.76 8.14
C SER A 62 2.10 -16.31 8.64
N VAL A 63 1.74 -16.11 9.91
CA VAL A 63 1.56 -14.76 10.49
C VAL A 63 2.89 -14.00 10.56
N TYR A 64 4.02 -14.73 10.63
CA TYR A 64 5.35 -14.13 10.75
C TYR A 64 6.13 -14.08 9.42
N GLU A 65 5.56 -14.55 8.31
CA GLU A 65 6.20 -14.60 6.98
C GLU A 65 6.25 -13.23 6.25
N TYR A 66 5.93 -12.12 6.92
CA TYR A 66 5.90 -10.79 6.29
C TYR A 66 7.25 -10.36 5.72
N ASP A 67 8.34 -10.66 6.43
CA ASP A 67 9.70 -10.28 6.01
C ASP A 67 10.12 -11.06 4.76
N GLU A 68 9.81 -12.36 4.72
CA GLU A 68 10.09 -13.23 3.57
C GLU A 68 9.33 -12.79 2.30
N ILE A 69 8.03 -12.49 2.43
CA ILE A 69 7.21 -11.98 1.31
C ILE A 69 7.72 -10.61 0.84
N TYR A 70 8.12 -9.74 1.77
CA TYR A 70 8.64 -8.42 1.44
C TYR A 70 9.97 -8.50 0.70
N ASP A 71 10.89 -9.32 1.18
CA ASP A 71 12.19 -9.56 0.54
C ASP A 71 12.02 -10.16 -0.84
N GLU A 72 11.12 -11.13 -1.01
CA GLU A 72 10.77 -11.68 -2.33
C GLU A 72 10.18 -10.62 -3.27
N MET A 73 9.29 -9.76 -2.76
CA MET A 73 8.75 -8.64 -3.53
C MET A 73 9.85 -7.69 -3.99
N LYS A 74 10.81 -7.36 -3.10
CA LYS A 74 11.93 -6.49 -3.43
C LYS A 74 12.88 -7.12 -4.42
N ASP A 75 13.12 -8.41 -4.32
CA ASP A 75 13.98 -9.11 -5.25
C ASP A 75 13.32 -9.26 -6.63
N ALA A 76 12.01 -9.50 -6.69
CA ALA A 76 11.24 -9.46 -7.93
C ALA A 76 11.28 -8.06 -8.58
N GLN A 77 11.14 -7.00 -7.79
CA GLN A 77 11.28 -5.60 -8.27
C GLN A 77 12.69 -5.31 -8.80
N LYS A 78 13.74 -5.79 -8.12
CA LYS A 78 15.13 -5.62 -8.58
C LYS A 78 15.38 -6.34 -9.90
N LYS A 79 14.93 -7.59 -10.04
CA LYS A 79 15.04 -8.36 -11.30
C LYS A 79 14.37 -7.67 -12.48
N ARG A 80 13.17 -7.12 -12.28
CA ARG A 80 12.50 -6.30 -13.30
C ARG A 80 13.31 -5.05 -13.67
N ARG A 81 13.88 -4.36 -12.69
CA ARG A 81 14.72 -3.18 -12.96
C ARG A 81 15.94 -3.53 -13.79
N THR A 82 16.63 -4.61 -13.47
CA THR A 82 17.80 -5.06 -14.26
C THR A 82 17.40 -5.45 -15.68
N GLU A 83 16.27 -6.15 -15.87
CA GLU A 83 15.74 -6.43 -17.22
C GLU A 83 15.44 -5.14 -18.01
N THR A 84 14.87 -4.11 -17.36
CA THR A 84 14.64 -2.82 -18.03
C THR A 84 15.94 -2.07 -18.33
N GLU A 85 17.01 -2.30 -17.57
CA GLU A 85 18.34 -1.71 -17.81
C GLU A 85 19.03 -2.40 -18.98
N GLU A 86 18.96 -3.73 -19.06
CA GLU A 86 19.42 -4.51 -20.20
C GLU A 86 18.68 -4.11 -21.49
N ASP A 87 17.35 -3.94 -21.46
CA ASP A 87 16.58 -3.42 -22.61
C ASP A 87 17.04 -2.00 -22.99
N LYS A 88 17.31 -1.13 -22.01
CA LYS A 88 17.81 0.23 -22.27
C LYS A 88 19.17 0.22 -22.97
N GLU A 89 20.04 -0.72 -22.64
CA GLU A 89 21.37 -0.85 -23.24
C GLU A 89 21.30 -1.35 -24.69
N GLN A 90 20.32 -2.21 -25.00
CA GLN A 90 20.04 -2.64 -26.38
C GLN A 90 19.26 -1.60 -27.20
N ARG A 91 18.63 -0.62 -26.55
CA ARG A 91 17.74 0.33 -27.22
C ARG A 91 18.51 1.46 -27.90
N LYS A 92 17.97 1.89 -29.04
CA LYS A 92 18.43 3.09 -29.76
C LYS A 92 18.47 4.33 -28.83
N PRO A 93 19.35 5.30 -29.09
CA PRO A 93 19.48 6.51 -28.27
C PRO A 93 18.14 7.22 -28.08
N LYS A 94 17.85 7.58 -26.82
CA LYS A 94 16.57 8.13 -26.31
C LYS A 94 15.96 9.24 -27.15
N TYR A 95 16.79 10.03 -27.85
CA TYR A 95 16.37 11.23 -28.57
C TYR A 95 16.41 11.10 -30.10
N MET A 96 16.96 10.03 -30.67
CA MET A 96 17.14 9.96 -32.12
C MET A 96 15.79 9.83 -32.86
N ASP A 97 14.87 9.04 -32.31
CA ASP A 97 13.49 8.99 -32.80
C ASP A 97 12.78 10.34 -32.68
N LYS A 98 13.06 11.11 -31.61
CA LYS A 98 12.51 12.46 -31.44
C LYS A 98 13.07 13.40 -32.51
N PHE A 99 14.34 13.29 -32.86
CA PHE A 99 14.96 14.05 -33.94
C PHE A 99 14.29 13.76 -35.29
N PHE A 100 14.12 12.48 -35.65
CA PHE A 100 13.42 12.10 -36.88
C PHE A 100 11.95 12.56 -36.89
N ARG A 101 11.25 12.43 -35.76
CA ARG A 101 9.88 12.94 -35.62
C ARG A 101 9.83 14.46 -35.84
N LEU A 102 10.73 15.22 -35.23
CA LEU A 102 10.83 16.67 -35.41
C LEU A 102 11.14 17.05 -36.87
N ALA A 103 12.06 16.34 -37.52
CA ALA A 103 12.36 16.53 -38.94
C ALA A 103 11.10 16.31 -39.81
N SER A 104 10.37 15.22 -39.57
CA SER A 104 9.13 14.92 -40.30
C SER A 104 8.03 15.97 -40.05
N ILE A 105 7.94 16.52 -38.83
CA ILE A 105 7.01 17.61 -38.51
C ILE A 105 7.38 18.86 -39.32
N ARG A 106 8.66 19.23 -39.36
CA ARG A 106 9.15 20.39 -40.11
C ARG A 106 8.90 20.25 -41.60
N GLU A 107 9.13 19.07 -42.18
CA GLU A 107 8.79 18.80 -43.58
C GLU A 107 7.29 18.93 -43.84
N ARG A 108 6.46 18.38 -42.95
CA ARG A 108 5.00 18.47 -43.04
C ARG A 108 4.52 19.91 -42.93
N ASP A 109 5.14 20.73 -42.10
CA ASP A 109 4.81 22.15 -41.97
C ASP A 109 5.27 22.96 -43.19
N ARG A 110 6.46 22.64 -43.76
CA ARG A 110 6.93 23.22 -45.02
C ARG A 110 5.95 22.94 -46.16
N LEU A 111 5.49 21.70 -46.29
CA LEU A 111 4.51 21.30 -47.31
C LEU A 111 3.18 22.03 -47.14
N ARG A 112 2.68 22.18 -45.90
CA ARG A 112 1.45 22.97 -45.62
C ARG A 112 1.61 24.45 -45.97
N ALA A 113 2.78 25.03 -45.70
CA ALA A 113 3.05 26.42 -46.04
C ALA A 113 3.06 26.62 -47.56
N GLN A 114 3.69 25.72 -48.31
CA GLN A 114 3.68 25.72 -49.78
C GLN A 114 2.25 25.52 -50.33
N GLU A 115 1.48 24.60 -49.78
CA GLU A 115 0.09 24.36 -50.18
C GLU A 115 -0.79 25.60 -49.92
N LYS A 116 -0.62 26.25 -48.77
CA LYS A 116 -1.35 27.48 -48.44
C LYS A 116 -0.94 28.64 -49.35
N MET A 117 0.34 28.78 -49.68
CA MET A 117 0.83 29.76 -50.64
C MET A 117 0.18 29.56 -52.01
N LEU A 118 0.22 28.33 -52.54
CA LEU A 118 -0.41 27.97 -53.81
C LEU A 118 -1.93 28.18 -53.79
N GLN A 119 -2.59 27.96 -52.64
CA GLN A 119 -4.00 28.23 -52.48
C GLN A 119 -4.32 29.72 -52.57
N ILE A 120 -3.47 30.58 -51.99
CA ILE A 120 -3.62 32.04 -52.09
C ILE A 120 -3.43 32.49 -53.53
N GLU A 121 -2.42 31.97 -54.24
CA GLU A 121 -2.20 32.23 -55.67
C GLU A 121 -3.42 31.82 -56.49
N ARG A 122 -3.96 30.62 -56.25
CA ARG A 122 -5.19 30.14 -56.93
C ARG A 122 -6.44 30.92 -56.59
N GLN A 123 -6.54 31.50 -55.41
CA GLN A 123 -7.67 32.35 -55.04
C GLN A 123 -7.59 33.68 -55.79
N ALA A 124 -6.40 34.27 -55.85
CA ALA A 124 -6.16 35.49 -56.62
C ALA A 124 -6.39 35.28 -58.14
N GLU A 125 -5.98 34.13 -58.69
CA GLU A 125 -6.26 33.76 -60.08
C GLU A 125 -7.71 33.28 -60.29
N GLY A 126 -8.33 32.73 -59.25
CA GLY A 126 -9.68 32.18 -59.28
C GLY A 126 -10.74 33.22 -59.58
N ASP A 127 -10.52 34.47 -59.18
CA ASP A 127 -11.38 35.61 -59.52
C ASP A 127 -11.49 35.84 -61.04
N ILE A 128 -10.46 35.44 -61.79
CA ILE A 128 -10.40 35.54 -63.26
C ILE A 128 -11.13 34.36 -63.94
N TYR A 129 -11.31 33.24 -63.23
CA TYR A 129 -11.84 31.98 -63.78
C TYR A 129 -13.11 31.47 -63.07
N ASN A 130 -13.83 32.36 -62.38
CA ASN A 130 -15.05 32.01 -61.66
C ASN A 130 -16.17 31.46 -62.57
N ASP A 131 -16.20 31.86 -63.84
CA ASP A 131 -17.21 31.42 -64.81
C ASP A 131 -16.96 30.03 -65.40
N LYS A 132 -15.86 29.36 -65.04
CA LYS A 132 -15.50 28.03 -65.55
C LYS A 132 -15.83 26.92 -64.56
N GLU A 133 -16.29 25.78 -65.07
CA GLU A 133 -16.63 24.59 -64.27
C GLU A 133 -15.40 24.00 -63.55
N LYS A 134 -15.56 23.66 -62.26
CA LYS A 134 -14.50 23.06 -61.41
C LYS A 134 -14.70 21.56 -61.27
N PHE A 135 -13.85 20.76 -61.91
CA PHE A 135 -13.89 19.30 -61.82
C PHE A 135 -13.02 18.77 -60.67
N ILE A 136 -13.61 18.06 -59.70
CA ILE A 136 -12.90 17.40 -58.60
C ILE A 136 -12.67 15.92 -58.94
N THR A 137 -11.41 15.49 -58.96
CA THR A 137 -11.05 14.08 -59.20
C THR A 137 -11.23 13.22 -57.94
N ASP A 138 -11.49 11.93 -58.12
CA ASP A 138 -11.66 10.98 -57.01
C ASP A 138 -10.41 10.86 -56.11
N ALA A 139 -9.23 11.16 -56.65
CA ALA A 139 -7.99 11.24 -55.87
C ALA A 139 -8.06 12.32 -54.79
N TYR A 140 -8.62 13.50 -55.09
CA TYR A 140 -8.76 14.61 -54.13
C TYR A 140 -9.78 14.31 -53.01
N LYS A 141 -10.86 13.60 -53.35
CA LYS A 141 -11.82 13.12 -52.33
C LYS A 141 -11.18 12.11 -51.37
N LYS A 142 -10.26 11.26 -51.86
CA LYS A 142 -9.52 10.30 -51.01
C LYS A 142 -8.51 10.99 -50.09
N THR A 143 -7.79 12.01 -50.54
CA THR A 143 -6.81 12.72 -49.71
C THR A 143 -7.48 13.50 -48.57
N THR A 144 -8.58 14.19 -48.85
CA THR A 144 -9.40 14.91 -47.85
C THR A 144 -9.99 13.98 -46.79
N LYS A 145 -10.50 12.80 -47.18
CA LYS A 145 -10.97 11.79 -46.21
C LYS A 145 -9.84 11.25 -45.32
N LYS A 146 -8.65 11.02 -45.90
CA LYS A 146 -7.46 10.52 -45.18
C LYS A 146 -6.91 11.53 -44.18
N THR A 147 -6.95 12.82 -44.47
CA THR A 147 -6.52 13.88 -43.53
C THR A 147 -7.51 14.05 -42.37
N LEU A 148 -8.82 13.84 -42.60
CA LEU A 148 -9.84 13.91 -41.56
C LEU A 148 -9.72 12.78 -40.53
N MET A 149 -9.40 11.55 -40.96
CA MET A 149 -9.24 10.41 -40.05
C MET A 149 -8.02 10.52 -39.12
N LYS A 150 -6.97 11.23 -39.53
CA LYS A 150 -5.74 11.41 -38.73
C LYS A 150 -5.87 12.42 -37.58
N LYS A 151 -6.99 13.15 -37.48
CA LYS A 151 -7.20 14.19 -36.45
C LYS A 151 -7.72 13.65 -35.10
N LYS A 152 -7.99 12.34 -34.99
CA LYS A 152 -8.42 11.73 -33.72
C LYS A 152 -7.21 11.37 -32.84
N SER A 153 -6.46 12.36 -32.36
CA SER A 153 -5.43 12.14 -31.34
C SER A 153 -6.12 11.98 -29.98
N LYS A 154 -6.03 10.78 -29.38
CA LYS A 154 -6.47 10.56 -28.00
C LYS A 154 -5.62 11.47 -27.11
N GLY A 155 -6.26 12.45 -26.47
CA GLY A 155 -5.58 13.54 -25.77
C GLY A 155 -4.80 13.09 -24.52
N ILE A 156 -4.52 14.05 -23.64
CA ILE A 156 -3.77 13.88 -22.37
C ILE A 156 -4.31 12.73 -21.51
N ILE A 157 -5.62 12.46 -21.53
CA ILE A 157 -6.26 11.34 -20.85
C ILE A 157 -5.68 9.97 -21.27
N SER A 158 -5.33 9.80 -22.55
CA SER A 158 -4.71 8.56 -23.03
C SER A 158 -3.29 8.37 -22.50
N PHE A 159 -2.56 9.46 -22.26
CA PHE A 159 -1.23 9.40 -21.67
C PHE A 159 -1.30 8.94 -20.21
N TYR A 160 -2.20 9.53 -19.41
CA TYR A 160 -2.41 9.09 -18.03
C TYR A 160 -2.90 7.65 -17.95
N ARG A 161 -3.82 7.24 -18.83
CA ARG A 161 -4.26 5.84 -18.93
C ARG A 161 -3.08 4.90 -19.20
N ASN A 162 -2.19 5.25 -20.13
CA ASN A 162 -1.05 4.40 -20.44
C ASN A 162 -0.06 4.29 -19.27
N ILE A 163 0.18 5.39 -18.54
CA ILE A 163 1.03 5.36 -17.34
C ILE A 163 0.42 4.46 -16.28
N LEU A 164 -0.87 4.65 -15.99
CA LEU A 164 -1.57 3.83 -15.00
C LEU A 164 -1.55 2.35 -15.39
N GLU A 165 -1.81 2.03 -16.66
CA GLU A 165 -1.79 0.67 -17.18
C GLU A 165 -0.38 0.04 -17.13
N GLU A 166 0.67 0.81 -17.37
CA GLU A 166 2.06 0.35 -17.23
C GLU A 166 2.40 0.06 -15.75
N THR A 167 2.04 0.97 -14.84
CA THR A 167 2.27 0.77 -13.40
C THR A 167 1.47 -0.41 -12.82
N GLU A 168 0.24 -0.62 -13.29
CA GLU A 168 -0.59 -1.75 -12.89
C GLU A 168 -0.01 -3.07 -13.39
N LYS A 169 0.49 -3.13 -14.63
CA LYS A 169 1.14 -4.33 -15.17
C LYS A 169 2.36 -4.73 -14.34
N ASP A 170 3.26 -3.78 -14.08
CA ASP A 170 4.46 -4.03 -13.29
C ASP A 170 4.10 -4.58 -11.89
N HIS A 171 3.11 -3.97 -11.24
CA HIS A 171 2.66 -4.39 -9.91
C HIS A 171 2.02 -5.80 -9.93
N ASN A 172 1.12 -6.04 -10.89
CA ASN A 172 0.44 -7.32 -11.04
C ASN A 172 1.41 -8.48 -11.33
N GLU A 173 2.45 -8.22 -12.12
CA GLU A 173 3.47 -9.22 -12.42
C GLU A 173 4.32 -9.57 -11.21
N VAL A 174 4.67 -8.57 -10.39
CA VAL A 174 5.38 -8.79 -9.12
C VAL A 174 4.51 -9.62 -8.17
N ILE A 175 3.24 -9.27 -8.00
CA ILE A 175 2.30 -10.06 -7.18
C ILE A 175 2.18 -11.48 -7.70
N LYS A 176 2.06 -11.66 -9.03
CA LYS A 176 1.98 -12.98 -9.67
C LYS A 176 3.25 -13.81 -9.51
N ALA A 177 4.41 -13.16 -9.48
CA ALA A 177 5.68 -13.83 -9.23
C ALA A 177 5.74 -14.33 -7.78
N ILE A 178 5.38 -13.46 -6.82
CA ILE A 178 5.31 -13.80 -5.38
C ILE A 178 4.31 -14.92 -5.12
N SER A 179 3.10 -14.83 -5.69
CA SER A 179 2.06 -15.86 -5.51
C SER A 179 2.41 -17.21 -6.14
N LYS A 180 3.43 -17.23 -7.01
CA LYS A 180 3.96 -18.45 -7.62
C LYS A 180 5.18 -19.00 -6.86
N SER A 181 6.02 -18.13 -6.28
CA SER A 181 7.18 -18.53 -5.47
C SER A 181 6.76 -18.99 -4.08
N HIS A 182 5.99 -18.17 -3.38
CA HIS A 182 5.26 -18.60 -2.21
C HIS A 182 4.11 -19.47 -2.71
N LYS A 183 4.17 -20.78 -2.44
CA LYS A 183 2.98 -21.62 -2.47
C LYS A 183 2.06 -21.16 -1.34
N ILE A 184 1.34 -20.06 -1.58
CA ILE A 184 0.16 -19.64 -0.83
C ILE A 184 -0.90 -20.70 -1.13
N SER A 185 -0.70 -21.85 -0.49
CA SER A 185 -1.60 -22.95 -0.48
C SER A 185 -2.72 -22.50 0.46
N LYS A 186 -3.81 -22.01 -0.11
CA LYS A 186 -5.14 -22.10 0.52
C LYS A 186 -5.38 -21.23 1.77
N VAL A 187 -5.31 -19.90 1.65
CA VAL A 187 -5.89 -19.01 2.70
C VAL A 187 -6.90 -17.99 2.15
N THR A 188 -6.97 -17.74 0.84
CA THR A 188 -7.91 -16.72 0.31
C THR A 188 -9.32 -17.20 -0.04
N GLU A 189 -9.69 -18.45 0.23
CA GLU A 189 -11.05 -18.96 -0.08
C GLU A 189 -11.90 -19.38 1.13
N GLU A 190 -11.38 -19.39 2.36
CA GLU A 190 -12.14 -19.92 3.52
C GLU A 190 -12.52 -18.90 4.61
N THR A 191 -12.07 -17.64 4.57
CA THR A 191 -12.40 -16.63 5.61
C THR A 191 -12.98 -15.32 5.08
N SER A 192 -13.86 -15.38 4.08
CA SER A 192 -14.79 -14.26 3.78
C SER A 192 -16.09 -14.73 3.14
N LYS A 193 -16.64 -15.86 3.59
CA LYS A 193 -18.10 -15.96 3.60
C LYS A 193 -18.57 -15.04 4.70
N GLU A 194 -18.72 -13.76 4.37
CA GLU A 194 -19.48 -12.82 5.20
C GLU A 194 -20.84 -13.48 5.43
N ARG A 195 -21.04 -14.07 6.62
CA ARG A 195 -22.36 -14.59 7.00
C ARG A 195 -23.31 -13.42 6.85
N THR A 196 -24.36 -13.61 6.05
CA THR A 196 -25.30 -12.53 5.77
C THR A 196 -25.95 -12.11 7.09
N ALA A 197 -26.32 -10.83 7.20
CA ALA A 197 -26.95 -10.30 8.41
C ALA A 197 -28.21 -11.11 8.82
N GLU A 198 -28.88 -11.71 7.83
CA GLU A 198 -30.00 -12.64 7.99
C GLU A 198 -29.64 -13.94 8.72
N GLU A 199 -28.53 -14.57 8.34
CA GLU A 199 -28.07 -15.82 8.97
C GLU A 199 -27.70 -15.58 10.43
N ILE A 200 -27.04 -14.45 10.69
CA ILE A 200 -26.66 -14.02 12.05
C ILE A 200 -27.92 -13.73 12.89
N ALA A 201 -28.92 -13.06 12.32
CA ALA A 201 -30.18 -12.76 13.01
C ALA A 201 -30.96 -14.03 13.40
N LYS A 202 -31.04 -15.02 12.51
CA LYS A 202 -31.71 -16.30 12.77
C LYS A 202 -31.01 -17.07 13.90
N GLU A 203 -29.69 -17.17 13.84
CA GLU A 203 -28.88 -17.84 14.87
C GLU A 203 -29.03 -17.17 16.24
N LEU A 204 -29.10 -15.83 16.28
CA LEU A 204 -29.31 -15.08 17.51
C LEU A 204 -30.73 -15.24 18.08
N ASN A 205 -31.76 -15.28 17.21
CA ASN A 205 -33.14 -15.55 17.62
C ASN A 205 -33.32 -16.98 18.16
N GLU A 206 -32.65 -17.97 17.57
CA GLU A 206 -32.59 -19.35 18.09
C GLU A 206 -31.87 -19.43 19.45
N LYS A 207 -30.84 -18.60 19.64
CA LYS A 207 -30.12 -18.43 20.93
C LYS A 207 -30.88 -17.56 21.94
N GLY A 208 -32.08 -17.08 21.61
CA GLY A 208 -32.96 -16.33 22.52
C GLY A 208 -32.68 -14.82 22.61
N ALA A 209 -31.90 -14.25 21.69
CA ALA A 209 -31.85 -12.81 21.50
C ALA A 209 -33.07 -12.35 20.69
N ASN A 210 -33.58 -11.14 20.95
CA ASN A 210 -34.71 -10.60 20.20
C ASN A 210 -34.19 -9.69 19.08
N VAL A 211 -33.91 -10.26 17.91
CA VAL A 211 -33.54 -9.53 16.69
C VAL A 211 -34.76 -9.39 15.78
N ILE A 212 -35.16 -8.15 15.49
CA ILE A 212 -36.31 -7.82 14.66
C ILE A 212 -35.87 -7.76 13.19
N VAL A 213 -36.54 -8.56 12.34
CA VAL A 213 -36.26 -8.67 10.90
C VAL A 213 -37.53 -8.31 10.14
N ASN A 214 -37.40 -7.52 9.06
CA ASN A 214 -38.51 -7.14 8.18
C ASN A 214 -38.87 -8.28 7.19
N ASP A 215 -39.99 -8.15 6.48
CA ASP A 215 -40.47 -9.12 5.49
C ASP A 215 -39.47 -9.40 4.35
N ASP A 216 -38.58 -8.44 4.08
CA ASP A 216 -37.50 -8.56 3.08
C ASP A 216 -36.23 -9.24 3.62
N GLY A 217 -36.22 -9.73 4.86
CA GLY A 217 -35.05 -10.35 5.50
C GLY A 217 -34.04 -9.36 6.10
N GLU A 218 -34.23 -8.06 5.92
CA GLU A 218 -33.33 -7.06 6.48
C GLU A 218 -33.54 -6.86 7.99
N VAL A 219 -32.43 -6.82 8.75
CA VAL A 219 -32.44 -6.54 10.19
C VAL A 219 -32.68 -5.06 10.42
N VAL A 220 -33.77 -4.73 11.11
CA VAL A 220 -34.20 -3.34 11.37
C VAL A 220 -33.14 -2.57 12.16
N ASP A 221 -32.55 -3.21 13.18
CA ASP A 221 -31.52 -2.63 14.03
C ASP A 221 -30.25 -3.50 14.04
N LYS A 222 -29.23 -3.07 13.30
CA LYS A 222 -27.92 -3.77 13.25
C LYS A 222 -27.22 -3.91 14.60
N ARG A 223 -27.61 -3.11 15.61
CA ARG A 223 -27.10 -3.22 16.99
C ARG A 223 -27.58 -4.48 17.70
N GLN A 224 -28.72 -5.03 17.30
CA GLN A 224 -29.27 -6.27 17.88
C GLN A 224 -28.45 -7.50 17.45
N LEU A 225 -27.64 -7.37 16.39
CA LEU A 225 -26.67 -8.39 15.97
C LEU A 225 -25.39 -8.40 16.82
N LEU A 226 -25.21 -7.42 17.71
CA LEU A 226 -24.06 -7.33 18.58
C LEU A 226 -24.33 -8.07 19.90
N SER A 227 -23.36 -8.88 20.34
CA SER A 227 -23.45 -9.60 21.61
C SER A 227 -23.65 -8.62 22.78
N ALA A 228 -24.70 -8.82 23.59
CA ALA A 228 -25.12 -7.93 24.68
C ALA A 228 -24.12 -7.75 25.85
N GLY A 229 -22.89 -8.28 25.75
CA GLY A 229 -21.93 -8.36 26.85
C GLY A 229 -20.90 -7.22 26.94
N LEU A 230 -20.80 -6.35 25.94
CA LEU A 230 -19.80 -5.28 25.93
C LEU A 230 -20.40 -4.00 26.58
N ASN A 231 -20.61 -4.02 27.92
CA ASN A 231 -20.81 -2.85 28.84
C ASN A 231 -21.79 -3.08 30.02
N VAL A 232 -21.87 -4.28 30.63
CA VAL A 232 -22.60 -4.43 31.91
C VAL A 232 -21.63 -4.31 33.08
N ALA A 233 -21.50 -3.12 33.66
CA ALA A 233 -20.70 -2.90 34.87
C ALA A 233 -21.27 -3.72 36.04
N LYS A 234 -20.42 -4.45 36.80
CA LYS A 234 -20.83 -5.18 38.00
C LYS A 234 -21.43 -4.20 39.02
N LYS A 235 -22.70 -4.42 39.40
CA LYS A 235 -23.41 -3.66 40.44
C LYS A 235 -22.67 -3.81 41.78
N SER A 236 -22.21 -2.71 42.36
CA SER A 236 -21.52 -2.73 43.66
C SER A 236 -22.52 -3.11 44.77
N ILE A 237 -22.12 -4.08 45.59
CA ILE A 237 -22.89 -4.54 46.76
C ILE A 237 -22.58 -3.55 47.89
N LYS A 238 -23.58 -2.83 48.39
CA LYS A 238 -23.44 -1.99 49.58
C LYS A 238 -23.36 -2.91 50.81
N VAL A 239 -22.20 -2.96 51.46
CA VAL A 239 -22.04 -3.61 52.77
C VAL A 239 -22.51 -2.61 53.82
N SER A 240 -23.62 -2.91 54.49
CA SER A 240 -24.10 -2.18 55.67
C SER A 240 -23.11 -2.38 56.82
N GLN A 241 -22.59 -1.27 57.35
CA GLN A 241 -21.84 -1.26 58.61
C GLN A 241 -22.84 -1.42 59.76
N GLU A 242 -22.97 -2.62 60.28
CA GLU A 242 -23.44 -2.86 61.63
C GLU A 242 -22.31 -3.52 62.42
N PHE A 243 -22.29 -3.24 63.73
CA PHE A 243 -21.30 -3.60 64.75
C PHE A 243 -20.14 -2.59 64.96
N LEU A 244 -20.53 -1.49 65.62
CA LEU A 244 -19.75 -0.87 66.71
C LEU A 244 -19.96 -1.69 67.99
#